data_AF-U3TD17-F1
#
_entry.id   AF-U3TD17-F1
#
_cell.length_a   1.000
_cell.length_b   1.000
_cell.length_c   1.000
_cell.angle_alpha   90.00
_cell.angle_beta   90.00
_cell.angle_gamma   90.00
#
_symmetry.space_group_name_H-M   'P 1'
#
loop_
_entity.id
_entity.type
_entity.pdbx_description
1 polymer ?
#
loop_
_entity_poly.entity_id
_entity_poly.type
_entity_poly.pdbx_seq_one_letter_code
_entity_poly.pdbx_strand_id
1 'polypeptide(L)'
;MAERFLRDILSRRDPHGYYVIPLKPEARETLSRMRLPRDAKIVDGVDVILVKLRSRGEAMKLLRIFNRKGLIHVEGDEADEPLDAAFEVY
;
A
#
# COMPACT_ATOMS: atom_id res chain seq x y z
N MET A 1 -1.22 -1.47 15.22
CA MET A 1 -1.68 -2.12 13.97
C MET A 1 -0.78 -1.84 12.76
N ALA A 2 -0.43 -0.59 12.44
CA ALA A 2 0.34 -0.28 11.22
C ALA A 2 1.72 -0.95 11.07
N GLU A 3 2.47 -1.19 12.17
CA GLU A 3 3.87 -1.63 12.05
C GLU A 3 4.06 -3.07 11.55
N ARG A 4 3.12 -3.98 11.85
CA ARG A 4 3.15 -5.36 11.30
C ARG A 4 2.90 -5.35 9.80
N PHE A 5 1.92 -4.57 9.35
CA PHE A 5 1.57 -4.45 7.94
C PHE A 5 2.71 -3.83 7.11
N LEU A 6 3.35 -2.79 7.63
CA LEU A 6 4.55 -2.19 7.03
C LEU A 6 5.70 -3.20 6.89
N ARG A 7 5.87 -4.07 7.89
CA ARG A 7 6.88 -5.13 7.85
C ARG A 7 6.52 -6.22 6.86
N ASP A 8 5.25 -6.55 6.69
CA ASP A 8 4.79 -7.56 5.74
C ASP A 8 5.05 -7.13 4.29
N ILE A 9 4.66 -5.90 3.93
CA ILE A 9 4.98 -5.29 2.62
C ILE A 9 6.49 -5.28 2.37
N LEU A 10 7.29 -4.95 3.39
CA LEU A 10 8.75 -4.96 3.28
C LEU A 10 9.38 -6.36 3.37
N SER A 11 8.60 -7.40 3.65
CA SER A 11 9.06 -8.79 3.70
C SER A 11 8.76 -9.53 2.41
N ARG A 12 7.68 -9.15 1.70
CA ARG A 12 7.34 -9.69 0.38
C ARG A 12 8.03 -8.89 -0.73
N ARG A 13 8.89 -9.57 -1.48
CA ARG A 13 9.45 -9.05 -2.74
C ARG A 13 8.75 -9.73 -3.91
N ASP A 14 8.50 -8.95 -4.96
CA ASP A 14 8.09 -9.44 -6.26
C ASP A 14 9.19 -10.37 -6.86
N PRO A 15 8.88 -11.33 -7.76
CA PRO A 15 9.86 -12.21 -8.38
C PRO A 15 11.06 -11.48 -9.01
N HIS A 16 10.87 -10.23 -9.42
CA HIS A 16 11.93 -9.38 -9.98
C HIS A 16 12.79 -8.66 -8.90
N GLY A 17 12.55 -8.92 -7.61
CA GLY A 17 13.31 -8.36 -6.48
C GLY A 17 12.89 -6.96 -6.06
N TYR A 18 11.70 -6.50 -6.46
CA TYR A 18 11.16 -5.20 -6.07
C TYR A 18 10.25 -5.30 -4.84
N TYR A 19 10.28 -4.27 -4.00
CA TYR A 19 9.23 -4.01 -3.01
C TYR A 19 8.05 -3.36 -3.71
N VAL A 20 6.86 -3.90 -3.52
CA VAL A 20 5.64 -3.39 -4.15
C VAL A 20 4.79 -2.72 -3.07
N ILE A 21 4.49 -1.45 -3.26
CA ILE A 21 3.65 -0.68 -2.36
C ILE A 21 2.32 -0.40 -3.07
N PRO A 22 1.23 -1.06 -2.67
CA PRO A 22 -0.10 -0.74 -3.13
C PRO A 22 -0.58 0.57 -2.50
N LEU A 23 -0.97 1.53 -3.33
CA LEU A 23 -1.50 2.82 -2.92
C LEU A 23 -2.89 3.01 -3.51
N LYS A 24 -3.72 3.77 -2.81
CA LYS A 24 -5.02 4.20 -3.34
C LYS A 24 -4.83 5.18 -4.51
N PRO A 25 -5.83 5.33 -5.41
CA PRO A 25 -5.74 6.24 -6.54
C PRO A 25 -5.55 7.71 -6.11
N GLU A 26 -6.05 8.12 -4.92
CA GLU A 26 -5.85 9.49 -4.43
C GLU A 26 -4.37 9.81 -4.14
N ALA A 27 -3.52 8.78 -3.97
CA ALA A 27 -2.09 8.94 -3.78
C ALA A 27 -1.40 9.52 -5.03
N ARG A 28 -2.04 9.50 -6.20
CA ARG A 28 -1.49 9.97 -7.48
C ARG A 28 -1.03 11.42 -7.43
N GLU A 29 -1.83 12.29 -6.82
CA GLU A 29 -1.46 13.71 -6.65
C GLU A 29 -0.26 13.89 -5.73
N THR A 30 -0.12 13.04 -4.72
CA THR A 30 1.05 13.10 -3.83
C THR A 30 2.29 12.54 -4.54
N LEU A 31 2.14 11.46 -5.32
CA LEU A 31 3.22 10.88 -6.12
C LEU A 31 3.73 11.86 -7.18
N SER A 32 2.85 12.58 -7.87
CA SER A 32 3.25 13.53 -8.93
C SER A 32 4.03 14.73 -8.39
N ARG A 33 3.74 15.16 -7.15
CA ARG A 33 4.45 16.24 -6.46
C ARG A 33 5.73 15.77 -5.77
N MET A 34 5.92 14.47 -5.63
CA MET A 34 7.05 13.88 -4.92
C MET A 34 8.16 13.50 -5.89
N ARG A 35 9.42 13.79 -5.51
CA ARG A 35 10.57 13.35 -6.30
C ARG A 35 10.86 11.89 -5.99
N LEU A 36 10.35 11.00 -6.86
CA LEU A 36 10.60 9.57 -6.76
C LEU A 36 12.04 9.22 -7.14
N PRO A 37 12.62 8.15 -6.56
CA PRO A 37 13.94 7.69 -6.94
C PRO A 37 13.94 7.19 -8.39
N ARG A 38 15.10 7.27 -9.06
CA ARG A 38 15.24 6.94 -10.50
C ARG A 38 14.83 5.51 -10.84
N ASP A 39 14.93 4.61 -9.88
CA ASP A 39 14.62 3.19 -9.97
C ASP A 39 13.19 2.84 -9.53
N ALA A 40 12.36 3.85 -9.18
CA ALA A 40 10.94 3.65 -8.93
C ALA A 40 10.19 3.37 -10.23
N LYS A 41 9.33 2.34 -10.21
CA LYS A 41 8.35 2.10 -11.28
C LYS A 41 6.96 2.27 -10.72
N ILE A 42 6.15 3.07 -11.38
CA ILE A 42 4.73 3.25 -11.05
C ILE A 42 3.94 2.44 -12.07
N VAL A 43 2.99 1.65 -11.58
CA VAL A 43 2.02 0.94 -12.40
C VAL A 43 0.65 1.39 -11.96
N ASP A 44 -0.01 2.16 -12.82
CA ASP A 44 -1.40 2.59 -12.61
C ASP A 44 -2.34 1.41 -12.94
N GLY A 45 -3.07 0.94 -11.92
CA GLY A 45 -4.25 0.10 -12.10
C GLY A 45 -5.54 0.95 -12.11
N VAL A 46 -6.69 0.29 -12.26
CA VAL A 46 -8.00 0.96 -12.25
C VAL A 46 -8.35 1.45 -10.83
N ASP A 47 -8.20 0.58 -9.82
CA ASP A 47 -8.60 0.86 -8.43
C ASP A 47 -7.42 1.06 -7.47
N VAL A 48 -6.19 0.78 -7.93
CA VAL A 48 -4.97 0.86 -7.12
C VAL A 48 -3.76 1.31 -7.96
N ILE A 49 -2.81 1.97 -7.31
CA ILE A 49 -1.53 2.35 -7.90
C ILE A 49 -0.43 1.52 -7.23
N LEU A 50 0.33 0.76 -8.02
CA LEU A 50 1.43 -0.04 -7.52
C LEU A 50 2.74 0.71 -7.71
N VAL A 51 3.43 1.01 -6.62
CA VAL A 51 4.77 1.61 -6.65
C VAL A 51 5.80 0.54 -6.36
N LYS A 52 6.62 0.19 -7.36
CA LYS A 52 7.70 -0.78 -7.26
C LYS A 52 9.04 -0.09 -7.01
N LEU A 53 9.76 -0.51 -5.99
CA LEU A 53 11.03 0.08 -5.55
C LEU A 53 12.08 -1.01 -5.32
N ARG A 54 13.34 -0.74 -5.67
CA ARG A 54 14.42 -1.72 -5.44
C ARG A 54 15.06 -1.57 -4.06
N SER A 55 15.12 -0.35 -3.55
CA SER A 55 15.70 -0.04 -2.25
C SER A 55 14.69 -0.21 -1.11
N ARG A 56 15.05 -1.03 -0.11
CA ARG A 56 14.26 -1.21 1.13
C ARG A 56 14.08 0.10 1.88
N GLY A 57 15.13 0.93 1.91
CA GLY A 57 15.11 2.21 2.63
C GLY A 57 14.14 3.20 2.00
N GLU A 58 14.12 3.28 0.67
CA GLU A 58 13.17 4.12 -0.06
C GLU A 58 11.73 3.61 0.07
N ALA A 59 11.54 2.29 -0.01
CA ALA A 59 10.25 1.67 0.24
C ALA A 59 9.72 2.01 1.65
N MET A 60 10.56 1.91 2.67
CA MET A 60 10.18 2.24 4.04
C MET A 60 9.85 3.73 4.23
N LYS A 61 10.56 4.64 3.56
CA LYS A 61 10.25 6.08 3.57
C LYS A 61 8.88 6.35 2.94
N LEU A 62 8.64 5.81 1.74
CA LEU A 62 7.38 5.97 1.02
C LEU A 62 6.21 5.42 1.83
N LEU A 63 6.36 4.20 2.34
CA LEU A 63 5.39 3.59 3.23
C LEU A 63 5.08 4.48 4.45
N ARG A 64 6.08 5.04 5.13
CA ARG A 64 5.82 5.93 6.28
C ARG A 64 5.03 7.18 5.90
N ILE A 65 5.34 7.79 4.77
CA ILE A 65 4.66 9.00 4.28
C ILE A 65 3.20 8.68 3.94
N PHE A 66 2.97 7.63 3.16
CA PHE A 66 1.64 7.26 2.70
C PHE A 66 0.78 6.64 3.81
N ASN A 67 1.38 5.91 4.76
CA ASN A 67 0.69 5.38 5.93
C ASN A 67 0.15 6.49 6.83
N ARG A 68 0.94 7.55 7.06
CA ARG A 68 0.47 8.73 7.82
C ARG A 68 -0.69 9.45 7.15
N LYS A 69 -0.81 9.33 5.83
CA LYS A 69 -1.88 9.94 5.04
C LYS A 69 -3.09 9.00 4.84
N GLY A 70 -3.04 7.75 5.29
CA GLY A 70 -4.12 6.77 5.07
C GLY A 70 -4.30 6.35 3.60
N LEU A 71 -3.25 6.49 2.79
CA LEU A 71 -3.28 6.33 1.34
C LEU A 71 -2.71 4.98 0.86
N ILE A 72 -2.30 4.12 1.79
CA ILE A 72 -1.87 2.77 1.45
C ILE A 72 -3.12 1.93 1.24
N HIS A 73 -3.15 1.21 0.13
CA HIS A 73 -4.20 0.24 -0.14
C HIS A 73 -3.79 -1.08 0.51
N VAL A 74 -4.60 -1.59 1.43
CA VAL A 74 -4.34 -2.84 2.13
C VAL A 74 -5.24 -3.89 1.48
N GLU A 75 -4.70 -4.72 0.58
CA GLU A 75 -5.40 -5.95 0.19
C GLU A 75 -5.48 -6.83 1.45
N GLY A 76 -6.61 -6.76 2.13
CA GLY A 76 -6.79 -7.26 3.49
C GLY A 76 -7.84 -6.51 4.31
N ASP A 77 -8.26 -5.31 3.88
CA ASP A 77 -9.54 -4.74 4.29
C ASP A 77 -10.62 -5.24 3.30
N GLU A 78 -10.99 -6.51 3.44
CA GLU A 78 -12.41 -6.74 3.69
C GLU A 78 -12.70 -5.77 4.83
N ALA A 79 -13.55 -4.77 4.59
CA ALA A 79 -14.18 -4.10 5.70
C ALA A 79 -14.58 -5.23 6.65
N ASP A 80 -14.10 -5.19 7.90
CA ASP A 80 -14.75 -5.86 9.01
C ASP A 80 -16.25 -5.63 8.77
N GLU A 81 -16.93 -6.59 8.15
CA GLU A 81 -18.36 -6.72 8.33
C GLU A 81 -18.46 -6.74 9.85
N PRO A 82 -19.20 -5.80 10.48
CA PRO A 82 -19.41 -5.90 11.91
C PRO A 82 -19.99 -7.29 12.12
N LEU A 83 -19.23 -8.18 12.79
CA LEU A 83 -19.60 -9.57 13.11
C LEU A 83 -20.80 -9.66 14.08
N ASP A 84 -21.59 -8.60 14.17
CA ASP A 84 -22.76 -8.41 15.03
C ASP A 84 -24.04 -8.09 14.23
N ALA A 85 -24.11 -8.45 12.95
CA ALA A 85 -25.41 -8.69 12.33
C ALA A 85 -25.93 -10.05 12.85
N ALA A 86 -26.47 -10.03 14.06
CA ALA A 86 -27.22 -11.12 14.65
C ALA A 86 -28.17 -11.71 13.59
N PHE A 87 -28.00 -12.99 13.29
CA PHE A 87 -29.00 -13.76 12.58
C PHE A 87 -30.28 -13.75 13.42
N GLU A 88 -31.22 -12.85 13.12
CA GLU A 88 -32.61 -13.06 13.51
C GLU A 88 -33.13 -14.23 12.67
N VAL A 89 -33.07 -15.40 13.28
CA VAL A 89 -33.74 -16.61 12.81
C VAL A 89 -35.24 -16.37 12.96
N TYR A 90 -35.92 -16.16 11.83
CA TYR A 90 -37.38 -16.24 11.74
C TYR A 90 -37.86 -17.70 11.82
#